data_AF-A0A800ALE0-F1
#
_entry.id   AF-A0A800ALE0-F1
#
_cell.length_a   1.000
_cell.length_b   1.000
_cell.length_c   1.000
_cell.angle_alpha   90.00
_cell.angle_beta   90.00
_cell.angle_gamma   90.00
#
_symmetry.space_group_name_H-M   'P 1'
#
loop_
_entity.id
_entity.type
_entity.pdbx_description
1 polymer ?
#
loop_
_entity_poly.entity_id
_entity_poly.type
_entity_poly.pdbx_seq_one_letter_code
_entity_poly.pdbx_strand_id
1 'polypeptide(L)'
;MKNQLTITETSNLLGLEESTIEWIISKDDPELEPYIQRKSGNGSSEKKQITITLDGLPTLIKKLSYNIQTADIIENLSCQVLHLEILRQENEELKEDNLKLRKELNELKAQLLEHEEIISAAKDVGLRNTISRKLRWFK
;
A
#
# COMPACT_ATOMS: atom_id res chain seq x y z
N MET A 1 -6.78 12.17 -9.11
CA MET A 1 -5.54 11.69 -8.46
C MET A 1 -5.11 12.75 -7.47
N LYS A 2 -5.02 12.38 -6.18
CA LYS A 2 -4.62 13.25 -5.07
C LYS A 2 -3.08 13.34 -5.02
N ASN A 3 -2.47 13.99 -6.01
CA ASN A 3 -1.00 14.11 -6.09
C ASN A 3 -0.50 15.41 -5.44
N GLN A 4 -1.19 15.88 -4.40
CA GLN A 4 -0.88 17.12 -3.70
C GLN A 4 -0.55 16.79 -2.26
N LEU A 5 0.62 17.21 -1.82
CA LEU A 5 1.09 17.11 -0.46
C LEU A 5 0.94 18.46 0.22
N THR A 6 0.42 18.47 1.43
CA THR A 6 0.50 19.63 2.33
C THR A 6 1.94 19.88 2.74
N ILE A 7 2.22 21.07 3.28
CA ILE A 7 3.53 21.38 3.86
C ILE A 7 3.89 20.36 4.95
N THR A 8 2.93 19.99 5.81
CA THR A 8 3.12 18.98 6.86
C THR A 8 3.48 17.61 6.30
N GLU A 9 2.77 17.13 5.29
CA GLU A 9 3.10 15.86 4.63
C GLU A 9 4.48 15.91 3.96
N THR A 10 4.82 17.05 3.34
CA THR A 10 6.12 17.27 2.70
C THR A 10 7.26 17.32 3.73
N SER A 11 7.03 17.98 4.87
CA SER A 11 7.94 18.03 6.01
C SER A 11 8.22 16.64 6.57
N ASN A 12 7.19 15.84 6.80
CA ASN A 12 7.34 14.47 7.28
C ASN A 12 8.05 13.58 6.26
N LEU A 13 7.73 13.72 4.98
CA LEU A 13 8.35 12.92 3.90
C LEU A 13 9.83 13.27 3.71
N LEU A 14 10.19 14.55 3.83
CA LEU A 14 11.57 15.01 3.68
C LEU A 14 12.35 14.99 4.99
N GLY A 15 11.71 14.77 6.13
CA GLY A 15 12.36 14.84 7.45
C GLY A 15 12.91 16.23 7.77
N LEU A 16 12.19 17.29 7.39
CA LEU A 16 12.61 18.69 7.55
C LEU A 16 11.59 19.48 8.35
N GLU A 17 12.00 20.57 8.99
CA GLU A 17 11.05 21.47 9.65
C GLU A 17 10.13 22.15 8.62
N GLU A 18 8.84 22.24 8.94
CA GLU A 18 7.84 22.95 8.12
C GLU A 18 8.26 24.40 7.81
N SER A 19 8.90 25.07 8.77
CA SER A 19 9.46 26.42 8.67
C SER A 19 10.43 26.57 7.49
N THR A 20 11.23 25.54 7.22
CA THR A 20 12.23 25.55 6.15
C THR A 20 11.56 25.44 4.79
N ILE A 21 10.51 24.62 4.70
CA ILE A 21 9.71 24.44 3.48
C ILE A 21 8.92 25.72 3.19
N GLU A 22 8.25 26.29 4.20
CA GLU A 22 7.53 27.56 4.10
C GLU A 22 8.45 28.69 3.63
N TRP A 23 9.66 28.78 4.20
CA TRP A 23 10.63 29.78 3.81
C TRP A 23 11.04 29.67 2.35
N ILE A 24 11.27 28.46 1.81
CA ILE A 24 11.59 28.29 0.39
C ILE A 24 10.42 28.65 -0.51
N ILE A 25 9.20 28.26 -0.16
CA ILE A 25 8.00 28.62 -0.92
C ILE A 25 7.82 30.15 -0.92
N SER A 26 8.10 30.82 0.19
CA SER A 26 7.98 32.28 0.31
C SER A 26 8.94 33.08 -0.58
N LYS A 27 9.98 32.45 -1.13
CA LYS A 27 10.91 33.09 -2.07
C LYS A 27 10.35 33.22 -3.49
N ASP A 28 9.16 32.68 -3.76
CA ASP A 28 8.48 32.73 -5.07
C ASP A 28 9.42 32.35 -6.25
N ASP A 29 10.10 31.21 -6.11
CA ASP A 29 11.02 30.71 -7.13
C ASP A 29 10.26 30.30 -8.40
N PRO A 30 10.60 30.85 -9.59
CA PRO A 30 9.87 30.58 -10.83
C PRO A 30 9.91 29.11 -11.27
N GLU A 31 10.90 28.33 -10.84
CA GLU A 31 10.97 26.90 -11.13
C GLU A 31 10.04 26.07 -10.24
N LEU A 32 9.74 26.54 -9.03
CA LEU A 32 8.92 25.83 -8.04
C LEU A 32 7.44 26.25 -8.11
N GLU A 33 7.18 27.49 -8.50
CA GLU A 33 5.85 28.09 -8.58
C GLU A 33 4.81 27.28 -9.37
N PRO A 34 5.12 26.62 -10.51
CA PRO A 34 4.15 25.81 -11.24
C PRO A 34 3.61 24.62 -10.44
N TYR A 35 4.33 24.20 -9.41
CA TYR A 35 4.03 23.02 -8.61
C TYR A 35 3.35 23.36 -7.28
N ILE A 36 3.27 24.64 -6.93
CA ILE A 36 2.67 25.14 -5.69
C ILE A 36 1.22 25.55 -5.98
N GLN A 37 0.31 25.13 -5.10
CA GLN A 37 -1.06 25.62 -5.08
C GLN A 37 -1.35 26.31 -3.75
N ARG A 38 -1.64 27.61 -3.83
CA ARG A 38 -2.06 28.42 -2.68
C ARG A 38 -3.59 28.50 -2.71
N LYS A 39 -4.27 27.64 -1.93
CA LYS A 39 -5.72 27.78 -1.77
C LYS A 39 -6.01 28.86 -0.72
N SER A 40 -6.56 29.97 -1.18
CA SER A 40 -7.11 31.00 -0.28
C SER A 40 -8.49 30.53 0.18
N GLY A 41 -8.66 30.28 1.48
CA GLY A 41 -9.97 30.01 2.05
C GLY A 41 -10.90 31.19 1.80
N ASN A 42 -11.99 30.96 1.08
CA ASN A 42 -13.07 31.93 0.95
C ASN A 42 -13.87 31.93 2.25
N GLY A 43 -13.45 32.72 3.23
CA GLY A 43 -14.20 32.94 4.47
C GLY A 43 -13.36 32.80 5.72
N SER A 44 -13.47 33.82 6.56
CA SER A 44 -12.93 33.94 7.92
C SER A 44 -12.62 32.62 8.64
N SER A 45 -11.31 32.37 8.86
CA SER A 45 -10.70 31.42 9.82
C SER A 45 -10.06 30.14 9.30
N GLU A 46 -9.96 29.90 7.99
CA GLU A 46 -9.15 28.79 7.47
C GLU A 46 -7.73 29.26 7.09
N LYS A 47 -6.72 28.66 7.74
CA LYS A 47 -5.30 28.89 7.42
C LYS A 47 -5.07 28.68 5.92
N LYS A 48 -4.32 29.58 5.27
CA LYS A 48 -3.88 29.43 3.88
C LYS A 48 -3.26 28.04 3.71
N GLN A 49 -3.94 27.15 2.98
CA GLN A 49 -3.44 25.81 2.75
C GLN A 49 -2.58 25.84 1.50
N ILE A 50 -1.27 25.75 1.69
CA ILE A 50 -0.29 25.61 0.63
C ILE A 50 -0.09 24.12 0.40
N THR A 51 -0.26 23.67 -0.84
CA THR A 51 0.04 22.31 -1.26
C THR A 51 1.05 22.30 -2.39
N ILE A 52 1.86 21.24 -2.44
CA ILE A 52 2.89 21.01 -3.45
C ILE A 52 2.56 19.72 -4.19
N THR A 53 2.68 19.74 -5.51
CA THR A 53 2.52 18.52 -6.29
C THR A 53 3.72 17.59 -6.15
N LEU A 54 3.51 16.27 -6.22
CA LEU A 54 4.60 15.28 -6.13
C LEU A 54 5.72 15.56 -7.15
N ASP A 55 5.38 15.98 -8.36
CA ASP A 55 6.34 16.30 -9.43
C ASP A 55 7.23 17.52 -9.09
N GLY A 56 6.79 18.37 -8.16
CA GLY A 56 7.56 19.51 -7.66
C GLY A 56 8.55 19.17 -6.55
N LEU A 57 8.46 17.98 -5.95
CA LEU A 57 9.37 17.57 -4.86
C LEU A 57 10.85 17.58 -5.27
N PRO A 58 11.27 17.08 -6.45
CA PRO A 58 12.67 17.13 -6.86
C PRO A 58 13.20 18.57 -6.92
N THR A 59 12.39 19.51 -7.42
CA THR A 59 12.73 20.93 -7.48
C THR A 59 12.83 21.52 -6.08
N LEU A 60 11.88 21.22 -5.19
CA LEU A 60 11.93 21.64 -3.79
C LEU A 60 13.19 21.12 -3.08
N ILE A 61 13.49 19.82 -3.21
CA ILE A 61 14.68 19.17 -2.64
C ILE A 61 15.95 19.84 -3.17
N LYS A 62 16.02 20.15 -4.47
CA LYS A 62 17.15 20.87 -5.06
C LYS A 62 17.32 22.25 -4.45
N LYS A 63 16.25 22.98 -4.12
CA LYS A 63 16.35 24.29 -3.48
C LYS A 63 16.70 24.19 -1.99
N LEU A 64 16.20 23.15 -1.32
CA LEU A 64 16.57 22.79 0.04
C LEU A 64 18.05 22.43 0.14
N SER A 65 18.60 21.73 -0.85
CA SER A 65 19.99 21.28 -0.81
C SER A 65 21.03 22.40 -0.89
N TYR A 66 20.64 23.58 -1.38
CA TYR A 66 21.50 24.78 -1.33
C TYR A 66 21.53 25.43 0.07
N ASN A 67 20.59 25.10 0.95
CA ASN A 67 20.46 25.71 2.28
C ASN A 67 20.66 24.71 3.44
N ILE A 68 20.78 23.41 3.15
CA ILE A 68 21.05 22.35 4.12
C ILE A 68 22.50 21.87 3.93
N GLN A 69 23.19 21.52 5.02
CA GLN A 69 24.51 20.92 4.90
C GLN A 69 24.38 19.60 4.15
N THR A 70 25.24 19.37 3.16
CA THR A 70 25.18 18.15 2.34
C THR A 70 25.23 16.88 3.18
N ALA A 71 25.85 16.92 4.36
CA ALA A 71 25.86 15.84 5.35
C ALA A 71 24.47 15.43 5.83
N ASP A 72 23.60 16.38 6.21
CA ASP A 72 22.25 16.10 6.72
C ASP A 72 21.36 15.47 5.63
N ILE A 73 21.54 15.91 4.38
CA ILE A 73 20.83 15.36 3.22
C ILE A 73 21.28 13.92 2.98
N ILE A 74 22.59 13.67 3.04
CA ILE A 74 23.16 12.33 2.84
C ILE A 74 22.68 11.38 3.94
N GLU A 75 22.69 11.80 5.20
CA GLU A 75 22.22 10.98 6.33
C GLU A 75 20.76 10.59 6.15
N ASN A 76 19.91 11.56 5.84
CA ASN A 76 18.48 11.32 5.63
C ASN A 76 18.21 10.40 4.42
N LEU A 77 18.86 10.65 3.29
CA LEU A 77 18.76 9.77 2.12
C LEU A 77 19.27 8.35 2.44
N SER A 78 20.33 8.22 3.24
CA SER A 78 20.85 6.92 3.66
C SER A 78 19.85 6.14 4.52
N CYS A 79 19.19 6.82 5.47
CA CYS A 79 18.11 6.25 6.27
C CYS A 79 16.91 5.82 5.40
N GLN A 80 16.51 6.67 4.44
CA GLN A 80 15.41 6.34 3.52
C GLN A 80 15.73 5.14 2.63
N VAL A 81 16.94 5.07 2.08
CA VAL A 81 17.40 3.93 1.26
C VAL A 81 17.40 2.65 2.08
N LEU A 82 17.92 2.69 3.31
CA LEU A 82 17.91 1.53 4.21
C LEU A 82 16.47 1.08 4.51
N HIS A 83 15.57 2.02 4.82
CA HIS A 83 14.18 1.72 5.09
C HIS A 83 13.48 1.09 3.89
N LEU A 84 13.72 1.60 2.69
CA LEU A 84 13.18 1.02 1.46
C LEU A 84 13.69 -0.40 1.21
N GLU A 85 14.95 -0.68 1.51
CA GLU A 85 15.49 -2.03 1.37
C GLU A 85 14.87 -3.01 2.38
N ILE A 86 14.64 -2.57 3.63
CA ILE A 86 13.91 -3.37 4.63
C ILE A 86 12.49 -3.66 4.15
N LEU A 87 11.75 -2.64 3.72
CA LEU A 87 10.38 -2.82 3.21
C LEU A 87 10.32 -3.70 1.97
N ARG A 88 11.35 -3.66 1.13
CA ARG A 88 11.48 -4.55 -0.03
C ARG A 88 11.65 -6.00 0.44
N GLN A 89 12.53 -6.27 1.40
CA GLN A 89 12.76 -7.61 1.94
C GLN A 89 11.49 -8.17 2.57
N GLU A 90 10.81 -7.39 3.43
CA GLU A 90 9.53 -7.79 4.04
C GLU A 90 8.46 -8.09 2.98
N ASN A 91 8.40 -7.30 1.91
CA ASN A 91 7.46 -7.56 0.81
C ASN A 91 7.75 -8.87 0.07
N GLU A 92 9.02 -9.21 -0.14
CA GLU A 92 9.38 -10.49 -0.77
C GLU A 92 9.03 -11.67 0.14
N GLU A 93 9.31 -11.58 1.44
CA GLU A 93 8.90 -12.60 2.43
C GLU A 93 7.37 -12.78 2.44
N LEU A 94 6.62 -11.69 2.50
CA LEU A 94 5.16 -11.73 2.46
C LEU A 94 4.62 -12.34 1.15
N LYS A 95 5.26 -12.11 0.01
CA LYS A 95 4.88 -12.74 -1.27
C LYS A 95 5.12 -14.25 -1.23
N GLU A 96 6.26 -14.68 -0.69
CA GLU A 96 6.56 -16.11 -0.55
C GLU A 96 5.54 -16.82 0.35
N ASP A 97 5.22 -16.22 1.49
CA ASP A 97 4.23 -16.78 2.41
C ASP A 97 2.82 -16.78 1.82
N ASN A 98 2.46 -15.74 1.07
CA ASN A 98 1.19 -15.73 0.33
C ASN A 98 1.12 -16.87 -0.70
N LEU A 99 2.22 -17.15 -1.39
CA LEU A 99 2.32 -18.26 -2.35
C LEU A 99 2.18 -19.62 -1.65
N LYS A 100 2.82 -19.83 -0.50
CA LYS A 100 2.68 -21.06 0.29
C LYS A 100 1.24 -21.26 0.75
N LEU A 101 0.64 -20.24 1.36
CA LEU A 101 -0.75 -20.29 1.81
C LEU A 101 -1.73 -20.55 0.67
N ARG A 102 -1.49 -19.99 -0.52
CA ARG A 102 -2.31 -20.28 -1.71
C ARG A 102 -2.20 -21.73 -2.17
N LYS A 103 -1.02 -22.35 -2.07
CA LYS A 103 -0.84 -23.77 -2.39
C LYS A 103 -1.60 -24.65 -1.39
N GLU A 104 -1.41 -24.41 -0.10
CA GLU A 104 -2.12 -25.14 0.96
C GLU A 104 -3.64 -25.02 0.82
N LEU A 105 -4.13 -23.81 0.53
CA LEU A 105 -5.55 -23.56 0.31
C LEU A 105 -6.09 -24.36 -0.89
N ASN A 106 -5.33 -24.45 -1.98
CA ASN A 106 -5.71 -25.24 -3.14
C ASN A 106 -5.69 -26.75 -2.86
N GLU A 107 -4.71 -27.23 -2.10
CA GLU A 107 -4.62 -28.64 -1.68
C GLU A 107 -5.80 -29.02 -0.78
N LEU A 108 -6.12 -28.20 0.22
CA LEU A 108 -7.27 -28.41 1.09
C LEU A 108 -8.59 -28.38 0.32
N LYS A 109 -8.74 -27.49 -0.66
CA LYS A 109 -9.92 -27.47 -1.55
C LYS A 109 -10.05 -28.74 -2.37
N ALA A 110 -8.94 -29.26 -2.90
CA ALA A 110 -8.95 -30.52 -3.66
C ALA A 110 -9.36 -31.70 -2.78
N GLN A 111 -8.82 -31.79 -1.56
CA GLN A 111 -9.21 -32.82 -0.59
C GLN A 111 -10.70 -32.72 -0.21
N LEU A 112 -11.21 -31.51 -0.01
CA LEU A 112 -12.62 -31.30 0.32
C LEU A 112 -13.53 -31.79 -0.81
N LEU A 113 -13.15 -31.50 -2.06
CA LEU A 113 -13.88 -31.95 -3.25
C LEU A 113 -13.86 -33.48 -3.38
N GLU A 114 -12.72 -34.11 -3.16
CA GLU A 114 -12.60 -35.59 -3.12
C GLU A 114 -13.48 -36.19 -2.02
N HIS A 115 -13.48 -35.61 -0.82
CA HIS A 115 -14.34 -36.05 0.28
C HIS A 115 -15.84 -35.90 -0.06
N GLU A 116 -16.25 -34.82 -0.72
CA GLU A 116 -17.63 -34.61 -1.17
C GLU A 116 -18.06 -35.67 -2.20
N GLU A 117 -17.18 -36.02 -3.14
CA GLU A 117 -17.42 -37.08 -4.12
C GLU A 117 -17.59 -38.46 -3.45
N ILE A 118 -16.73 -38.78 -2.48
CA ILE A 118 -16.82 -40.03 -1.71
C ILE A 118 -18.14 -40.09 -0.93
N ILE A 119 -18.53 -38.99 -0.28
CA ILE A 119 -19.81 -38.90 0.46
C ILE A 119 -21.00 -39.10 -0.48
N SER A 120 -20.97 -38.50 -1.67
CA SER A 120 -22.00 -38.66 -2.69
C SER A 120 -22.12 -40.12 -3.15
N ALA A 121 -21.00 -40.75 -3.50
CA ALA A 121 -20.96 -42.14 -3.91
C ALA A 121 -21.45 -43.11 -2.82
N ALA A 122 -21.08 -42.85 -1.55
CA ALA A 122 -21.53 -43.66 -0.42
C ALA A 122 -23.05 -43.57 -0.20
N LYS A 123 -23.66 -42.39 -0.37
CA LYS A 123 -25.12 -42.20 -0.31
C LYS A 123 -25.83 -43.00 -1.40
N ASP A 124 -25.33 -42.97 -2.63
CA ASP A 124 -25.89 -43.71 -3.76
C ASP A 124 -25.86 -45.23 -3.54
N VAL A 125 -24.74 -45.76 -3.03
CA VAL A 125 -24.63 -47.20 -2.69
C VAL A 125 -25.59 -47.57 -1.57
N GLY A 126 -25.72 -46.73 -0.53
CA GLY A 126 -26.67 -46.93 0.55
C GLY A 126 -28.12 -46.97 0.08
N LEU A 127 -28.51 -46.06 -0.83
CA LEU A 127 -29.82 -46.02 -1.47
C LEU A 127 -30.09 -47.32 -2.26
N ARG A 128 -29.16 -47.75 -3.11
CA ARG A 128 -29.28 -49.00 -3.89
C ARG A 128 -29.46 -50.21 -2.98
N ASN A 129 -28.64 -50.34 -1.94
CA ASN A 129 -28.72 -51.45 -0.99
C ASN A 129 -30.07 -51.48 -0.24
N THR A 130 -30.62 -50.30 0.09
CA THR A 130 -31.91 -50.20 0.77
C THR A 130 -33.06 -50.62 -0.13
N ILE A 131 -33.04 -50.20 -1.40
CA ILE A 131 -34.02 -50.60 -2.42
C ILE A 131 -33.94 -52.11 -2.67
N SER A 132 -32.74 -52.67 -2.83
CA SER A 132 -32.54 -54.11 -3.02
C SER A 132 -32.99 -54.95 -1.83
N ARG A 133 -32.85 -54.43 -0.60
CA ARG A 133 -33.44 -55.07 0.58
C ARG A 133 -34.96 -55.06 0.49
N LYS A 134 -35.60 -53.91 0.29
CA LYS A 134 -37.07 -53.81 0.21
C LYS A 134 -37.68 -54.72 -0.87
N LEU A 135 -37.09 -54.78 -2.07
CA LEU A 135 -37.56 -55.65 -3.16
C LEU A 135 -37.50 -57.14 -2.82
N ARG A 136 -36.60 -57.55 -1.92
CA ARG A 136 -36.46 -58.93 -1.46
C ARG A 136 -37.58 -59.36 -0.51
N TRP A 137 -38.28 -58.43 0.13
CA TRP A 137 -39.42 -58.69 1.02
C TRP A 137 -40.76 -58.75 0.27
N PHE A 138 -40.81 -58.36 -1.01
CA PHE A 138 -42.02 -58.36 -1.84
C PHE A 138 -42.11 -59.58 -2.78
N LYS A 139 -41.14 -60.51 -2.72
CA LYS A 139 -41.16 -61.81 -3.39
C LYS A 139 -41.38 -62.91 -2.37
#